data_AF-A0A9P8ACW2-F1
#
_entry.id   AF-A0A9P8ACW2-F1
#
_cell.length_a   1.000
_cell.length_b   1.000
_cell.length_c   1.000
_cell.angle_alpha   90.00
_cell.angle_beta   90.00
_cell.angle_gamma   90.00
#
_symmetry.space_group_name_H-M   'P 1'
#
loop_
_entity.id
_entity.type
_entity.pdbx_description
1 polymer ?
#
loop_
_entity_poly.entity_id
_entity_poly.type
_entity_poly.pdbx_seq_one_letter_code
_entity_poly.pdbx_strand_id
1 'polypeptide(L)'
;MQNPPSSALFSDGSPFVSDLLDQVQLNLNELKIRFESVSSTESYIVHLERNFHDLENTSKVLEKRNTALERRVKELEKHCRKVIQERDDTKKKLGLYRRVIHDAFNSTDEGRSFTSDETWDLETHRQSEGSNWGILGEAEEEAHHSNPETRIYKPPAEDLQSELDALEVENQLLPPPTSASETSIATAPVPFATQSKSLLQNEPLRGGLLLSNRRIRIKHEPVSSEETSLVGDVERRGSRAVDAQMASTTGVFSQNSDDNGNQCEWRIQFNDPPKASHVVAGPMSWRKMEENVGLDDNVVRDLQKLLDPSSYKLGVAFMTDMAFVHDPFFLEDLSENKSYLIDWGDKRVNEKLAQHIQRAGECCNSVFHTFVYVVGRRRWYYVSALQWTVGKVWDVWPTLTQPDKEAIGLRLWNRNQSGRQTDMIMENLDSGELQQFCVELSASEHLIELSRERTASMGLRVRI
;
A
#
# COMPACT_ATOMS: atom_id res chain seq x y z
N MET A 1 94.69 46.71 -26.07
CA MET A 1 93.63 47.09 -25.12
C MET A 1 93.12 45.81 -24.48
N GLN A 2 93.47 45.60 -23.21
CA GLN A 2 93.20 44.38 -22.44
C GLN A 2 91.85 44.53 -21.71
N ASN A 3 90.96 43.55 -21.89
CA ASN A 3 89.72 43.45 -21.12
C ASN A 3 90.03 43.06 -19.66
N PRO A 4 89.36 43.67 -18.66
CA PRO A 4 89.54 43.30 -17.27
C PRO A 4 88.95 41.90 -17.00
N PRO A 5 89.56 41.12 -16.10
CA PRO A 5 89.06 39.81 -15.71
C PRO A 5 87.75 39.98 -14.93
N SER A 6 86.70 39.34 -15.45
CA SER A 6 85.39 39.27 -14.82
C SER A 6 85.50 38.53 -13.48
N SER A 7 85.11 39.23 -12.42
CA SER A 7 84.90 38.77 -11.06
C SER A 7 83.85 37.64 -11.03
N ALA A 8 84.34 36.40 -10.97
CA ALA A 8 83.59 35.19 -10.70
C ALA A 8 83.90 34.71 -9.27
N LEU A 9 83.36 35.42 -8.27
CA LEU A 9 83.34 34.98 -6.88
C LEU A 9 81.94 35.35 -6.36
N PHE A 10 81.33 34.45 -5.58
CA PHE A 10 79.90 34.42 -5.19
C PHE A 10 78.98 33.66 -6.15
N SER A 11 79.25 32.37 -6.38
CA SER A 11 78.26 31.43 -6.93
C SER A 11 78.31 30.05 -6.25
N ASP A 12 78.54 30.03 -4.94
CA ASP A 12 78.17 28.88 -4.10
C ASP A 12 77.06 29.35 -3.15
N GLY A 13 75.88 29.59 -3.73
CA GLY A 13 74.65 29.66 -2.97
C GLY A 13 74.45 28.28 -2.34
N SER A 14 74.54 28.21 -1.00
CA SER A 14 74.40 26.98 -0.24
C SER A 14 73.13 26.23 -0.68
N PRO A 15 73.24 24.98 -1.21
CA PRO A 15 72.09 24.21 -1.71
C PRO A 15 71.01 24.04 -0.64
N PHE A 16 71.42 24.04 0.64
CA PHE A 16 70.53 24.04 1.79
C PHE A 16 69.53 25.22 1.81
N VAL A 17 69.93 26.41 1.36
CA VAL A 17 69.05 27.58 1.33
C VAL A 17 68.00 27.45 0.23
N SER A 18 68.35 26.86 -0.91
CA SER A 18 67.41 26.56 -2.00
C SER A 18 66.38 25.52 -1.56
N ASP A 19 66.84 24.42 -0.95
CA ASP A 19 65.95 23.36 -0.45
C ASP A 19 64.98 23.88 0.62
N LEU A 20 65.46 24.78 1.51
CA LEU A 20 64.61 25.41 2.51
C LEU A 20 63.55 26.33 1.88
N LEU A 21 63.92 27.11 0.86
CA LEU A 21 63.00 27.96 0.11
C LEU A 21 61.92 27.14 -0.62
N ASP A 22 62.31 26.04 -1.26
CA ASP A 22 61.39 25.13 -1.94
C ASP A 22 60.42 24.47 -0.95
N GLN A 23 60.92 24.05 0.22
CA GLN A 23 60.08 23.50 1.27
C GLN A 23 59.09 24.53 1.84
N VAL A 24 59.53 25.78 2.04
CA VAL A 24 58.64 26.87 2.49
C VAL A 24 57.58 27.16 1.43
N GLN A 25 57.95 27.17 0.15
CA GLN A 25 57.02 27.41 -0.95
C GLN A 25 55.98 26.29 -1.06
N LEU A 26 56.39 25.02 -0.89
CA LEU A 26 55.48 23.88 -0.86
C LEU A 26 54.49 23.98 0.31
N ASN A 27 54.98 24.29 1.52
CA ASN A 27 54.13 24.46 2.69
C ASN A 27 53.14 25.63 2.52
N LEU A 28 53.54 26.74 1.88
CA LEU A 28 52.66 27.86 1.57
C LEU A 28 51.57 27.48 0.56
N ASN A 29 51.91 26.70 -0.46
CA ASN A 29 50.92 26.20 -1.43
C ASN A 29 49.92 25.25 -0.77
N GLU A 30 50.38 24.33 0.09
CA GLU A 30 49.49 23.45 0.86
C GLU A 30 48.57 24.26 1.78
N LEU A 31 49.10 25.28 2.47
CA LEU A 31 48.31 26.13 3.34
C LEU A 31 47.25 26.92 2.54
N LYS A 32 47.60 27.39 1.34
CA LYS A 32 46.67 28.07 0.43
C LYS A 32 45.53 27.15 0.00
N ILE A 33 45.82 25.91 -0.41
CA ILE A 33 44.80 24.92 -0.78
C ILE A 33 43.88 24.62 0.41
N ARG A 34 44.45 24.45 1.60
CA ARG A 34 43.66 24.23 2.82
C ARG A 34 42.76 25.42 3.13
N PHE A 35 43.26 26.65 2.97
CA PHE A 35 42.47 27.86 3.18
C PHE A 35 41.32 27.98 2.17
N GLU A 36 41.56 27.70 0.89
CA GLU A 36 40.50 27.66 -0.14
C GLU A 36 39.46 26.58 0.16
N SER A 37 39.90 25.41 0.63
CA SER A 37 38.99 24.33 1.08
C SER A 37 38.12 24.79 2.26
N VAL A 38 38.69 25.50 3.24
CA VAL A 38 37.94 26.01 4.39
C VAL A 38 36.90 27.04 3.94
N SER A 39 37.27 27.98 3.07
CA SER A 39 36.36 29.01 2.56
C SER A 39 35.21 28.42 1.71
N SER A 40 35.49 27.35 0.96
CA SER A 40 34.47 26.56 0.26
C SER A 40 33.50 25.89 1.24
N THR A 41 34.01 25.29 2.33
CA THR A 41 33.15 24.67 3.36
C THR A 41 32.30 25.70 4.11
N GLU A 42 32.82 26.90 4.40
CA GLU A 42 32.05 27.98 5.01
C GLU A 42 30.89 28.43 4.11
N SER A 43 31.15 28.58 2.81
CA SER A 43 30.11 28.94 1.83
C SER A 43 29.02 27.86 1.75
N TYR A 44 29.40 26.59 1.82
CA TYR A 44 28.46 25.47 1.85
C TYR A 44 27.62 25.44 3.12
N ILE A 45 28.21 25.75 4.28
CA ILE A 45 27.47 25.85 5.56
C ILE A 45 26.41 26.95 5.48
N VAL A 46 26.76 28.15 5.01
CA VAL A 46 25.80 29.26 4.85
C VAL A 46 24.66 28.89 3.90
N HIS A 47 24.95 28.15 2.82
CA HIS A 47 23.92 27.67 1.91
C HIS A 47 22.98 26.66 2.60
N LEU A 48 23.52 25.71 3.38
CA LEU A 48 22.72 24.75 4.13
C LEU A 48 21.85 25.42 5.20
N GLU A 49 22.36 26.43 5.90
CA GLU A 49 21.60 27.21 6.88
C GLU A 49 20.41 27.93 6.24
N ARG A 50 20.61 28.51 5.05
CA ARG A 50 19.52 29.14 4.29
C ARG A 50 18.46 28.12 3.86
N ASN A 51 18.89 26.97 3.32
CA ASN A 51 17.97 25.91 2.93
C ASN A 51 17.19 25.35 4.13
N PHE A 52 17.85 25.21 5.28
CA PHE A 52 17.19 24.79 6.52
C PHE A 52 16.12 25.79 6.96
N HIS A 53 16.42 27.09 6.89
CA HIS A 53 15.46 28.14 7.22
C HIS A 53 14.24 28.14 6.26
N ASP A 54 14.48 27.95 4.96
CA ASP A 54 13.41 27.85 3.96
C ASP A 54 12.53 26.61 4.20
N LEU A 55 13.14 25.47 4.56
CA LEU A 55 12.41 24.26 4.95
C LEU A 55 11.59 24.46 6.24
N GLU A 56 12.12 25.18 7.23
CA GLU A 56 11.39 25.51 8.45
C GLU A 56 10.15 26.38 8.16
N ASN A 57 10.30 27.37 7.28
CA ASN A 57 9.21 28.26 6.89
C ASN A 57 8.12 27.50 6.09
N THR A 58 8.51 26.65 5.14
CA THR A 58 7.55 25.82 4.39
C THR A 58 6.83 24.83 5.30
N SER A 59 7.53 24.23 6.27
CA SER A 59 6.93 23.37 7.30
C SER A 59 5.84 24.11 8.10
N LYS A 60 6.12 25.34 8.57
CA LYS A 60 5.15 26.17 9.30
C LYS A 60 3.90 26.52 8.46
N VAL A 61 4.07 26.78 7.16
CA VAL A 61 2.95 27.05 6.24
C VAL A 61 2.07 25.79 6.08
N LEU A 62 2.70 24.62 5.89
CA LEU A 62 1.99 23.36 5.76
C LEU A 62 1.23 22.99 7.05
N GLU A 63 1.81 23.23 8.22
CA GLU A 63 1.15 22.98 9.52
C GLU A 63 -0.11 23.84 9.68
N LYS A 64 -0.05 25.14 9.32
CA LYS A 64 -1.22 26.04 9.31
C LYS A 64 -2.31 25.54 8.37
N ARG A 65 -1.93 25.12 7.14
CA ARG A 65 -2.87 24.60 6.14
C ARG A 65 -3.52 23.29 6.60
N ASN A 66 -2.76 22.40 7.21
CA ASN A 66 -3.28 21.14 7.73
C ASN A 66 -4.29 21.39 8.87
N THR A 67 -3.96 22.31 9.78
CA THR A 67 -4.87 22.74 10.87
C THR A 67 -6.17 23.36 10.33
N ALA A 68 -6.09 24.10 9.21
CA ALA A 68 -7.27 24.67 8.55
C ALA A 68 -8.15 23.58 7.91
N LEU A 69 -7.53 22.60 7.23
CA LEU A 69 -8.24 21.46 6.64
C LEU A 69 -8.93 20.60 7.71
N GLU A 70 -8.27 20.34 8.83
CA GLU A 70 -8.87 19.60 9.96
C GLU A 70 -10.11 20.30 10.51
N ARG A 71 -10.09 21.64 10.63
CA ARG A 71 -11.27 22.43 11.02
C ARG A 71 -12.41 22.26 10.03
N ARG A 72 -12.11 22.32 8.73
CA ARG A 72 -13.10 22.14 7.65
C ARG A 72 -13.72 20.75 7.63
N VAL A 73 -12.92 19.70 7.83
CA VAL A 73 -13.44 18.32 7.95
C VAL A 73 -14.41 18.21 9.12
N LYS A 74 -14.06 18.76 10.30
CA LYS A 74 -14.96 18.76 11.47
C LYS A 74 -16.27 19.50 11.21
N GLU A 75 -16.23 20.60 10.47
CA GLU A 75 -17.43 21.36 10.09
C GLU A 75 -18.32 20.57 9.11
N LEU A 76 -17.72 19.98 8.07
CA LEU A 76 -18.45 19.14 7.12
C LEU A 76 -19.09 17.93 7.79
N GLU A 77 -18.39 17.27 8.71
CA GLU A 77 -18.96 16.19 9.50
C GLU A 77 -20.19 16.64 10.32
N LYS A 78 -20.12 17.84 10.93
CA LYS A 78 -21.24 18.42 11.66
C LYS A 78 -22.43 18.67 10.73
N HIS A 79 -22.17 19.17 9.52
CA HIS A 79 -23.20 19.38 8.50
C HIS A 79 -23.81 18.05 8.03
N CYS A 80 -23.00 17.04 7.72
CA CYS A 80 -23.50 15.71 7.34
C CYS A 80 -24.37 15.07 8.44
N ARG A 81 -23.97 15.20 9.71
CA ARG A 81 -24.79 14.73 10.84
C ARG A 81 -26.16 15.41 10.89
N LYS A 82 -26.21 16.72 10.64
CA LYS A 82 -27.47 17.48 10.57
C LYS A 82 -28.37 17.01 9.43
N VAL A 83 -27.81 16.84 8.23
CA VAL A 83 -28.57 16.36 7.06
C VAL A 83 -29.12 14.95 7.27
N ILE A 84 -28.32 14.04 7.85
CA ILE A 84 -28.76 12.69 8.18
C ILE A 84 -29.93 12.73 9.18
N GLN A 85 -29.84 13.57 10.20
CA GLN A 85 -30.91 13.74 11.18
C GLN A 85 -32.20 14.27 10.54
N GLU A 86 -32.11 15.30 9.69
CA GLU A 86 -33.27 15.84 8.97
C GLU A 86 -33.92 14.79 8.04
N ARG A 87 -33.11 13.99 7.34
CA ARG A 87 -33.60 12.86 6.53
C ARG A 87 -34.31 11.82 7.39
N ASP A 88 -33.78 11.48 8.54
CA ASP A 88 -34.39 10.46 9.42
C ASP A 88 -35.71 10.98 10.03
N ASP A 89 -35.80 12.27 10.35
CA ASP A 89 -37.03 12.89 10.83
C ASP A 89 -38.10 12.99 9.74
N THR A 90 -37.74 13.29 8.50
CA THR A 90 -38.68 13.25 7.36
C THR A 90 -39.16 11.82 7.08
N LYS A 91 -38.28 10.82 7.17
CA LYS A 91 -38.66 9.40 7.06
C LYS A 91 -39.65 8.97 8.14
N LYS A 92 -39.46 9.43 9.39
CA LYS A 92 -40.43 9.21 10.48
C LYS A 92 -41.79 9.84 10.19
N LYS A 93 -41.83 11.09 9.69
CA LYS A 93 -43.07 11.77 9.29
C LYS A 93 -43.81 11.01 8.19
N LEU A 94 -43.10 10.56 7.15
CA LEU A 94 -43.67 9.73 6.09
C LEU A 94 -44.25 8.41 6.63
N GLY A 95 -43.56 7.78 7.59
CA GLY A 95 -44.07 6.58 8.27
C GLY A 95 -45.34 6.83 9.10
N LEU A 96 -45.53 8.03 9.64
CA LEU A 96 -46.78 8.44 10.30
C LEU A 96 -47.90 8.64 9.27
N TYR A 97 -47.64 9.36 8.18
CA TYR A 97 -48.64 9.57 7.12
C TYR A 97 -49.11 8.26 6.51
N ARG A 98 -48.21 7.31 6.24
CA ARG A 98 -48.58 5.97 5.72
C ARG A 98 -49.52 5.23 6.67
N ARG A 99 -49.30 5.32 7.98
CA ARG A 99 -50.20 4.72 8.98
C ARG A 99 -51.58 5.37 8.97
N VAL A 100 -51.64 6.71 8.98
CA VAL A 100 -52.91 7.45 8.92
C VAL A 100 -53.70 7.10 7.66
N ILE A 101 -53.03 7.00 6.50
CA ILE A 101 -53.67 6.60 5.25
C ILE A 101 -54.22 5.17 5.37
N HIS A 102 -53.42 4.22 5.88
CA HIS A 102 -53.83 2.84 6.06
C HIS A 102 -55.03 2.70 7.03
N ASP A 103 -55.02 3.42 8.15
CA ASP A 103 -56.12 3.43 9.12
C ASP A 103 -57.40 4.02 8.50
N ALA A 104 -57.28 5.08 7.68
CA ALA A 104 -58.41 5.66 6.95
C ALA A 104 -59.03 4.67 5.96
N PHE A 105 -58.20 3.93 5.21
CA PHE A 105 -58.69 2.89 4.30
C PHE A 105 -59.41 1.76 5.05
N ASN A 106 -58.83 1.25 6.13
CA ASN A 106 -59.43 0.16 6.90
C ASN A 106 -60.73 0.59 7.61
N SER A 107 -60.80 1.81 8.14
CA SER A 107 -62.01 2.33 8.77
C SER A 107 -63.18 2.52 7.79
N THR A 108 -62.90 2.61 6.48
CA THR A 108 -63.94 2.74 5.45
C THR A 108 -64.56 1.39 5.09
N ASP A 109 -63.84 0.29 5.33
CA ASP A 109 -64.27 -1.07 4.96
C ASP A 109 -65.23 -1.68 5.99
N GLU A 110 -65.12 -1.31 7.27
CA GLU A 110 -66.00 -1.77 8.35
C GLU A 110 -67.46 -1.27 8.22
N GLY A 111 -67.74 -0.31 7.33
CA GLY A 111 -69.07 0.21 7.03
C GLY A 111 -69.81 -0.51 5.88
N ARG A 112 -69.14 -1.37 5.11
CA ARG A 112 -69.75 -2.19 4.05
C ARG A 112 -69.83 -3.64 4.50
N SER A 113 -70.76 -3.92 5.41
CA SER A 113 -71.41 -5.23 5.54
C SER A 113 -72.20 -5.51 4.24
N PHE A 114 -71.51 -5.76 3.13
CA PHE A 114 -72.11 -6.38 1.96
C PHE A 114 -72.00 -7.89 2.17
N THR A 115 -73.14 -8.49 2.48
CA THR A 115 -73.33 -9.94 2.52
C THR A 115 -73.08 -10.50 1.12
N SER A 116 -71.86 -10.90 0.82
CA SER A 116 -71.59 -11.85 -0.25
C SER A 116 -70.55 -12.83 0.23
N ASP A 117 -71.11 -13.92 0.74
CA ASP A 117 -70.57 -15.25 0.84
C ASP A 117 -69.79 -15.63 -0.43
N GLU A 118 -68.50 -15.28 -0.49
CA GLU A 118 -67.56 -15.85 -1.46
C GLU A 118 -66.15 -15.86 -0.88
N THR A 119 -65.85 -17.01 -0.31
CA THR A 119 -64.54 -17.55 0.06
C THR A 119 -63.42 -17.16 -0.90
N TRP A 120 -62.48 -16.35 -0.43
CA TRP A 120 -61.12 -16.29 -0.97
C TRP A 120 -60.12 -16.52 0.17
N ASP A 121 -59.68 -17.78 0.28
CA ASP A 121 -58.50 -18.19 1.02
C ASP A 121 -57.25 -17.53 0.42
N LEU A 122 -56.78 -16.44 1.02
CA LEU A 122 -55.50 -15.79 0.71
C LEU A 122 -54.62 -15.63 1.97
N GLU A 123 -54.73 -16.55 2.93
CA GLU A 123 -53.96 -16.55 4.18
C GLU A 123 -52.70 -17.44 4.13
N THR A 124 -51.96 -17.42 3.01
CA THR A 124 -50.62 -18.04 2.96
C THR A 124 -49.69 -17.27 2.02
N HIS A 125 -49.22 -16.08 2.40
CA HIS A 125 -47.90 -15.54 2.00
C HIS A 125 -47.54 -14.27 2.79
N ARG A 126 -47.35 -14.39 4.12
CA ARG A 126 -46.85 -13.29 4.96
C ARG A 126 -45.50 -13.57 5.64
N GLN A 127 -44.69 -14.47 5.08
CA GLN A 127 -43.32 -14.72 5.54
C GLN A 127 -42.36 -15.05 4.39
N SER A 128 -42.19 -14.10 3.48
CA SER A 128 -41.07 -13.96 2.55
C SER A 128 -41.51 -12.77 1.70
N GLU A 129 -40.93 -11.59 1.76
CA GLU A 129 -39.64 -11.31 1.15
C GLU A 129 -39.10 -9.99 1.72
N GLY A 130 -37.79 -9.96 1.97
CA GLY A 130 -37.05 -8.71 1.93
C GLY A 130 -37.02 -8.21 0.49
N SER A 131 -38.03 -7.43 0.09
CA SER A 131 -38.09 -6.86 -1.25
C SER A 131 -37.11 -5.68 -1.37
N ASN A 132 -35.95 -6.04 -1.90
CA ASN A 132 -35.12 -5.27 -2.80
C ASN A 132 -36.01 -4.48 -3.79
N TRP A 133 -36.18 -3.17 -3.57
CA TRP A 133 -36.78 -2.29 -4.56
C TRP A 133 -35.75 -2.02 -5.65
N GLY A 134 -35.73 -2.92 -6.63
CA GLY A 134 -35.04 -2.74 -7.89
C GLY A 134 -35.53 -1.48 -8.58
N ILE A 135 -34.58 -0.57 -8.79
CA ILE A 135 -34.62 0.54 -9.72
C ILE A 135 -34.89 -0.05 -11.11
N LEU A 136 -36.05 0.24 -11.69
CA LEU A 136 -36.29 -0.01 -13.10
C LEU A 136 -37.23 1.03 -13.69
N GLY A 137 -36.71 1.72 -14.71
CA GLY A 137 -37.50 2.28 -15.81
C GLY A 137 -38.14 3.64 -15.55
N GLU A 138 -37.37 4.71 -15.75
CA GLU A 138 -37.95 6.00 -16.13
C GLU A 138 -38.39 5.92 -17.59
N ALA A 139 -39.71 5.77 -17.77
CA ALA A 139 -40.44 6.30 -18.91
C ALA A 139 -41.43 7.33 -18.34
N GLU A 140 -41.25 8.59 -18.68
CA GLU A 140 -42.23 9.68 -18.52
C GLU A 140 -42.01 10.55 -19.76
N GLU A 141 -42.89 10.68 -20.74
CA GLU A 141 -44.34 10.90 -20.77
C GLU A 141 -44.80 12.07 -19.87
N GLU A 142 -45.24 13.09 -20.57
CA GLU A 142 -45.55 14.44 -20.11
C GLU A 142 -46.80 14.47 -19.22
N ALA A 143 -46.68 15.04 -18.02
CA ALA A 143 -47.83 15.52 -17.28
C ALA A 143 -47.52 16.82 -16.52
N HIS A 144 -48.14 17.89 -17.01
CA HIS A 144 -48.21 19.20 -16.37
C HIS A 144 -48.99 19.13 -15.05
N HIS A 145 -48.31 19.21 -13.90
CA HIS A 145 -48.94 19.59 -12.65
C HIS A 145 -48.12 20.61 -11.85
N SER A 146 -48.88 21.54 -11.26
CA SER A 146 -48.47 22.83 -10.76
C SER A 146 -47.60 22.75 -9.50
N ASN A 147 -46.58 23.59 -9.51
CA ASN A 147 -45.47 23.78 -8.58
C ASN A 147 -45.89 24.26 -7.18
N PRO A 148 -45.57 23.55 -6.07
CA PRO A 148 -45.38 24.16 -4.77
C PRO A 148 -43.89 24.39 -4.53
N GLU A 149 -43.51 25.66 -4.33
CA GLU A 149 -42.16 26.18 -4.07
C GLU A 149 -41.22 25.23 -3.29
N THR A 150 -40.43 24.44 -4.00
CA THR A 150 -39.23 23.81 -3.45
C THR A 150 -38.16 24.89 -3.35
N ARG A 151 -37.90 25.36 -2.12
CA ARG A 151 -36.68 26.12 -1.80
C ARG A 151 -35.47 25.24 -2.13
N ILE A 152 -34.91 25.45 -3.32
CA ILE A 152 -33.60 24.92 -3.72
C ILE A 152 -32.59 25.50 -2.72
N TYR A 153 -32.10 24.66 -1.81
CA TYR A 153 -31.08 25.04 -0.85
C TYR A 153 -29.75 25.20 -1.60
N LYS A 154 -29.41 26.43 -1.95
CA LYS A 154 -28.07 26.79 -2.44
C LYS A 154 -27.12 26.61 -1.25
N PRO A 155 -26.13 25.70 -1.29
CA PRO A 155 -25.19 25.54 -0.19
C PRO A 155 -24.39 26.86 0.01
N PRO A 156 -23.93 27.14 1.24
CA PRO A 156 -23.13 28.33 1.54
C PRO A 156 -21.70 28.12 1.01
N ALA A 157 -21.55 28.05 -0.30
CA ALA A 157 -20.25 27.94 -0.96
C ALA A 157 -19.62 29.32 -1.20
N GLU A 158 -20.45 30.38 -1.34
CA GLU A 158 -20.01 31.72 -1.70
C GLU A 158 -19.22 32.42 -0.56
N ASP A 159 -19.59 32.21 0.71
CA ASP A 159 -18.81 32.76 1.85
C ASP A 159 -17.48 32.01 2.08
N LEU A 160 -17.41 30.71 1.75
CA LEU A 160 -16.23 29.88 2.02
C LEU A 160 -15.16 29.93 0.93
N GLN A 161 -15.53 30.34 -0.29
CA GLN A 161 -14.57 30.55 -1.37
C GLN A 161 -13.68 31.77 -1.08
N SER A 162 -14.24 32.81 -0.47
CA SER A 162 -13.51 34.03 -0.12
C SER A 162 -12.38 33.82 0.91
N GLU A 163 -12.51 32.85 1.83
CA GLU A 163 -11.46 32.52 2.80
C GLU A 163 -10.32 31.71 2.15
N LEU A 164 -10.63 30.93 1.10
CA LEU A 164 -9.64 30.22 0.28
C LEU A 164 -8.87 31.19 -0.60
N ASP A 165 -9.57 32.13 -1.24
CA ASP A 165 -8.96 33.16 -2.07
C ASP A 165 -8.08 34.10 -1.21
N ALA A 166 -8.46 34.37 0.04
CA ALA A 166 -7.63 35.13 0.98
C ALA A 166 -6.31 34.41 1.36
N LEU A 167 -6.34 33.08 1.52
CA LEU A 167 -5.14 32.27 1.78
C LEU A 167 -4.27 32.06 0.53
N GLU A 168 -4.86 32.13 -0.66
CA GLU A 168 -4.15 32.05 -1.94
C GLU A 168 -3.41 33.36 -2.25
N VAL A 169 -3.99 34.51 -1.87
CA VAL A 169 -3.32 35.82 -1.95
C VAL A 169 -2.10 35.91 -1.02
N GLU A 170 -2.13 35.28 0.16
CA GLU A 170 -0.98 35.27 1.08
C GLU A 170 0.21 34.44 0.54
N ASN A 171 -0.05 33.42 -0.29
CA ASN A 171 1.01 32.63 -0.96
C ASN A 171 1.64 33.35 -2.16
N GLN A 172 1.00 34.37 -2.74
CA GLN A 172 1.55 35.16 -3.85
C GLN A 172 2.51 36.27 -3.39
N LEU A 173 2.62 36.51 -2.08
CA LEU A 173 3.52 37.53 -1.51
C LEU A 173 4.87 36.96 -1.05
N LEU A 174 5.08 35.64 -1.16
CA LEU A 174 6.41 35.06 -1.00
C LEU A 174 7.23 35.37 -2.28
N PRO A 175 8.43 35.97 -2.17
CA PRO A 175 9.25 36.26 -3.33
C PRO A 175 9.56 34.95 -4.07
N PRO A 176 9.52 34.94 -5.42
CA PRO A 176 9.89 33.75 -6.19
C PRO A 176 11.30 33.31 -5.76
N PRO A 177 11.58 32.00 -5.70
CA PRO A 177 12.90 31.51 -5.37
C PRO A 177 13.88 32.16 -6.35
N THR A 178 14.81 32.95 -5.80
CA THR A 178 15.81 33.65 -6.60
C THR A 178 16.66 32.58 -7.23
N SER A 179 16.46 32.33 -8.53
CA SER A 179 17.25 31.44 -9.34
C SER A 179 18.69 31.97 -9.36
N ALA A 180 19.50 31.45 -8.44
CA ALA A 180 20.92 31.71 -8.40
C ALA A 180 21.55 31.10 -9.65
N SER A 181 22.21 31.96 -10.41
CA SER A 181 22.87 31.68 -11.68
C SER A 181 23.83 30.49 -11.58
N GLU A 182 23.69 29.56 -12.51
CA GLU A 182 24.62 28.47 -12.77
C GLU A 182 26.02 29.03 -12.98
N THR A 183 26.91 28.83 -12.01
CA THR A 183 28.34 29.09 -12.20
C THR A 183 28.95 27.80 -12.73
N SER A 184 29.02 27.71 -14.06
CA SER A 184 29.63 26.60 -14.79
C SER A 184 31.15 26.59 -14.55
N ILE A 185 31.63 25.68 -13.69
CA ILE A 185 33.06 25.38 -13.55
C ILE A 185 33.37 24.17 -14.44
N ALA A 186 33.96 24.45 -15.60
CA ALA A 186 34.50 23.46 -16.52
C ALA A 186 35.62 22.66 -15.85
N THR A 187 35.36 21.38 -15.59
CA THR A 187 36.37 20.42 -15.11
C THR A 187 36.95 19.67 -16.32
N ALA A 188 38.25 19.83 -16.56
CA ALA A 188 38.98 19.16 -17.62
C ALA A 188 39.17 17.65 -17.35
N PRO A 189 39.28 16.80 -18.39
CA PRO A 189 39.42 15.36 -18.24
C PRO A 189 40.86 14.94 -17.92
N VAL A 190 41.02 14.13 -16.87
CA VAL A 190 42.28 13.43 -16.54
C VAL A 190 42.26 12.05 -17.25
N PRO A 191 43.33 11.62 -17.93
CA PRO A 191 43.37 10.33 -18.61
C PRO A 191 43.73 9.20 -17.62
N PHE A 192 42.88 8.17 -17.55
CA PHE A 192 43.21 6.91 -16.87
C PHE A 192 43.97 5.99 -17.81
N ALA A 193 45.24 5.76 -17.49
CA ALA A 193 46.08 4.73 -18.10
C ALA A 193 45.78 3.34 -17.52
N THR A 194 45.84 2.35 -18.39
CA THR A 194 45.69 0.92 -18.15
C THR A 194 46.93 0.29 -17.50
N GLN A 195 46.69 -0.90 -16.92
CA GLN A 195 47.61 -1.98 -16.52
C GLN A 195 47.96 -2.09 -15.02
N SER A 196 47.54 -3.19 -14.38
CA SER A 196 48.44 -4.35 -14.20
C SER A 196 47.77 -5.53 -13.49
N LYS A 197 48.08 -6.73 -14.02
CA LYS A 197 47.80 -8.07 -13.49
C LYS A 197 48.73 -8.39 -12.30
N SER A 198 48.20 -9.03 -11.26
CA SER A 198 48.81 -10.14 -10.47
C SER A 198 47.70 -10.71 -9.58
N LEU A 199 47.29 -11.99 -9.53
CA LEU A 199 47.97 -13.30 -9.48
C LEU A 199 48.72 -13.55 -8.17
N LEU A 200 47.99 -14.08 -7.17
CA LEU A 200 48.41 -14.97 -6.04
C LEU A 200 47.08 -15.43 -5.37
N GLN A 201 46.53 -16.63 -5.61
CA GLN A 201 46.85 -17.96 -5.07
C GLN A 201 46.92 -18.09 -3.54
N ASN A 202 45.98 -18.91 -3.04
CA ASN A 202 46.03 -19.88 -1.94
C ASN A 202 46.08 -19.41 -0.48
N GLU A 203 45.04 -19.76 0.28
CA GLU A 203 45.10 -20.80 1.34
C GLU A 203 43.66 -21.11 1.86
N PRO A 204 43.31 -22.39 2.08
CA PRO A 204 42.03 -22.84 2.64
C PRO A 204 42.13 -23.36 4.08
N LEU A 205 40.95 -23.68 4.66
CA LEU A 205 40.68 -24.51 5.85
C LEU A 205 40.46 -23.76 7.19
N ARG A 206 39.29 -23.94 7.81
CA ARG A 206 39.02 -24.91 8.92
C ARG A 206 37.89 -24.44 9.86
N GLY A 207 36.95 -25.36 10.10
CA GLY A 207 36.21 -25.55 11.36
C GLY A 207 35.03 -24.60 11.59
N GLY A 208 33.80 -25.02 11.90
CA GLY A 208 33.37 -26.26 12.52
C GLY A 208 32.90 -26.00 13.95
N LEU A 209 31.57 -25.96 14.10
CA LEU A 209 30.79 -26.63 15.15
C LEU A 209 30.72 -26.08 16.59
N LEU A 210 29.47 -26.08 17.08
CA LEU A 210 28.95 -26.27 18.46
C LEU A 210 28.49 -25.05 19.28
N LEU A 211 27.17 -24.86 19.25
CA LEU A 211 26.25 -25.04 20.38
C LEU A 211 26.83 -24.77 21.79
N SER A 212 26.34 -23.70 22.43
CA SER A 212 26.18 -23.70 23.89
C SER A 212 24.77 -23.24 24.27
N ASN A 213 24.06 -24.19 24.85
CA ASN A 213 22.77 -24.04 25.52
C ASN A 213 22.89 -23.11 26.72
N ARG A 214 21.99 -22.13 26.86
CA ARG A 214 21.68 -21.54 28.16
C ARG A 214 20.20 -21.74 28.48
N ARG A 215 19.97 -22.79 29.27
CA ARG A 215 18.73 -23.22 29.88
C ARG A 215 18.52 -22.43 31.17
N ILE A 216 17.50 -21.59 31.24
CA ILE A 216 17.00 -21.07 32.52
C ILE A 216 15.66 -21.76 32.79
N ARG A 217 15.68 -22.67 33.76
CA ARG A 217 14.50 -23.24 34.42
C ARG A 217 14.13 -22.32 35.57
N ILE A 218 12.89 -21.82 35.61
CA ILE A 218 12.24 -21.42 36.86
C ILE A 218 10.99 -22.29 36.99
N LYS A 219 10.90 -22.97 38.14
CA LYS A 219 9.80 -23.87 38.51
C LYS A 219 8.62 -23.06 39.06
N HIS A 220 7.43 -23.58 38.79
CA HIS A 220 6.13 -23.23 39.37
C HIS A 220 6.11 -23.28 40.90
N GLU A 221 5.22 -22.48 41.50
CA GLU A 221 4.15 -23.00 42.37
C GLU A 221 2.94 -22.04 42.45
N PRO A 222 1.74 -22.54 42.77
CA PRO A 222 0.46 -21.87 42.60
C PRO A 222 -0.04 -21.21 43.90
N VAL A 223 -0.91 -20.20 43.77
CA VAL A 223 -1.82 -19.78 44.84
C VAL A 223 -3.21 -19.59 44.23
N SER A 224 -4.18 -20.24 44.86
CA SER A 224 -5.59 -20.27 44.51
C SER A 224 -6.36 -19.10 45.12
N SER A 225 -7.55 -18.89 44.53
CA SER A 225 -8.83 -18.50 45.14
C SER A 225 -9.01 -17.09 45.72
N GLU A 226 -9.85 -16.29 45.05
CA GLU A 226 -11.22 -15.88 45.47
C GLU A 226 -11.71 -14.76 44.53
N GLU A 227 -12.74 -15.01 43.71
CA GLU A 227 -14.11 -14.53 43.91
C GLU A 227 -14.24 -13.02 44.17
N THR A 228 -14.73 -12.29 43.17
CA THR A 228 -15.82 -11.32 43.35
C THR A 228 -16.43 -10.99 41.99
N SER A 229 -17.71 -11.34 41.85
CA SER A 229 -18.61 -10.84 40.84
C SER A 229 -18.86 -9.34 41.02
N LEU A 230 -19.11 -8.60 39.94
CA LEU A 230 -20.28 -7.72 39.75
C LEU A 230 -20.16 -6.91 38.44
N VAL A 231 -21.07 -7.23 37.52
CA VAL A 231 -21.94 -6.33 36.72
C VAL A 231 -21.41 -4.93 36.36
N GLY A 232 -21.32 -4.64 35.06
CA GLY A 232 -21.15 -3.29 34.54
C GLY A 232 -21.08 -3.21 33.02
N ASP A 233 -22.19 -3.51 32.34
CA ASP A 233 -22.45 -3.18 30.93
C ASP A 233 -22.39 -1.65 30.72
N VAL A 234 -21.43 -1.16 29.91
CA VAL A 234 -21.53 0.16 29.25
C VAL A 234 -20.80 0.15 27.89
N GLU A 235 -21.62 0.14 26.84
CA GLU A 235 -21.47 0.77 25.51
C GLU A 235 -20.16 0.63 24.71
N ARG A 236 -20.17 -0.37 23.83
CA ARG A 236 -19.49 -0.35 22.52
C ARG A 236 -20.12 0.72 21.62
N ARG A 237 -19.46 1.88 21.44
CA ARG A 237 -19.68 2.75 20.28
C ARG A 237 -18.76 2.34 19.14
N GLY A 238 -19.33 1.65 18.16
CA GLY A 238 -18.67 1.31 16.92
C GLY A 238 -18.46 2.54 16.04
N SER A 239 -17.21 2.88 15.77
CA SER A 239 -16.83 3.70 14.63
C SER A 239 -17.09 2.91 13.36
N ARG A 240 -18.20 3.20 12.67
CA ARG A 240 -18.44 2.75 11.30
C ARG A 240 -17.46 3.48 10.39
N ALA A 241 -16.39 2.79 9.99
CA ALA A 241 -15.61 3.17 8.83
C ALA A 241 -16.53 3.17 7.61
N VAL A 242 -16.38 4.18 6.77
CA VAL A 242 -17.06 4.26 5.48
C VAL A 242 -16.40 3.20 4.59
N ASP A 243 -16.96 2.00 4.58
CA ASP A 243 -16.51 0.92 3.72
C ASP A 243 -16.75 1.32 2.27
N ALA A 244 -15.67 1.57 1.53
CA ALA A 244 -15.70 1.51 0.08
C ALA A 244 -16.05 0.08 -0.29
N GLN A 245 -17.33 -0.18 -0.57
CA GLN A 245 -17.79 -1.37 -1.28
C GLN A 245 -17.23 -1.31 -2.71
N MET A 246 -15.93 -1.57 -2.87
CA MET A 246 -15.50 -2.25 -4.06
C MET A 246 -16.11 -3.65 -3.94
N ALA A 247 -17.18 -3.89 -4.70
CA ALA A 247 -17.76 -5.20 -4.86
C ALA A 247 -16.63 -6.23 -5.09
N SER A 248 -16.81 -7.47 -4.64
CA SER A 248 -15.95 -8.56 -5.10
C SER A 248 -16.10 -8.66 -6.62
N THR A 249 -15.29 -7.91 -7.35
CA THR A 249 -15.21 -7.99 -8.80
C THR A 249 -14.47 -9.28 -9.09
N THR A 250 -15.22 -10.35 -9.27
CA THR A 250 -14.74 -11.60 -9.83
C THR A 250 -15.02 -11.57 -11.32
N GLY A 251 -13.99 -11.26 -12.11
CA GLY A 251 -14.00 -11.46 -13.55
C GLY A 251 -13.82 -12.95 -13.83
N VAL A 252 -14.83 -13.58 -14.44
CA VAL A 252 -14.73 -14.93 -15.00
C VAL A 252 -14.47 -14.77 -16.48
N PHE A 253 -13.41 -15.41 -16.98
CA PHE A 253 -13.12 -15.45 -18.41
C PHE A 253 -12.85 -16.89 -18.84
N SER A 254 -13.39 -17.24 -20.01
CA SER A 254 -13.19 -18.55 -20.60
C SER A 254 -12.13 -18.45 -21.68
N GLN A 255 -11.11 -19.29 -21.61
CA GLN A 255 -10.18 -19.43 -22.71
C GLN A 255 -10.79 -20.40 -23.73
N ASN A 256 -10.88 -19.98 -25.00
CA ASN A 256 -11.22 -20.89 -26.09
C ASN A 256 -10.00 -21.79 -26.35
N SER A 257 -9.93 -22.93 -25.68
CA SER A 257 -8.96 -23.97 -26.01
C SER A 257 -9.45 -24.78 -27.20
N ASP A 258 -8.59 -24.94 -28.20
CA ASP A 258 -8.90 -25.66 -29.43
C ASP A 258 -9.33 -27.13 -29.18
N ASP A 259 -10.45 -27.49 -29.82
CA ASP A 259 -10.89 -28.81 -30.33
C ASP A 259 -11.23 -29.97 -29.38
N ASN A 260 -11.14 -29.87 -28.05
CA ASN A 260 -11.47 -31.01 -27.16
C ASN A 260 -12.50 -30.75 -26.04
N GLY A 261 -13.26 -29.66 -26.09
CA GLY A 261 -14.49 -29.48 -25.29
C GLY A 261 -14.32 -29.24 -23.78
N ASN A 262 -13.11 -29.36 -23.22
CA ASN A 262 -12.84 -28.96 -21.84
C ASN A 262 -12.46 -27.48 -21.79
N GLN A 263 -13.46 -26.59 -21.70
CA GLN A 263 -13.22 -25.18 -21.44
C GLN A 263 -12.55 -25.02 -20.07
N CYS A 264 -11.34 -24.47 -20.04
CA CYS A 264 -10.73 -24.04 -18.78
C CYS A 264 -11.35 -22.71 -18.36
N GLU A 265 -12.11 -22.73 -17.26
CA GLU A 265 -12.68 -21.52 -16.65
C GLU A 265 -11.61 -20.90 -15.73
N TRP A 266 -11.19 -19.68 -16.07
CA TRP A 266 -10.20 -18.93 -15.31
C TRP A 266 -10.85 -17.74 -14.61
N ARG A 267 -10.35 -17.42 -13.42
CA ARG A 267 -10.89 -16.33 -12.61
C ARG A 267 -9.78 -15.57 -11.90
N ILE A 268 -9.84 -14.23 -11.93
CA ILE A 268 -9.01 -13.39 -11.05
C ILE A 268 -9.77 -13.06 -9.77
N GLN A 269 -9.10 -13.22 -8.63
CA GLN A 269 -9.60 -12.92 -7.30
C GLN A 269 -8.64 -11.97 -6.56
N PHE A 270 -9.21 -11.07 -5.78
CA PHE A 270 -8.46 -10.04 -5.06
C PHE A 270 -8.56 -10.12 -3.54
N ASN A 271 -9.72 -10.58 -3.04
CA ASN A 271 -10.08 -10.46 -1.62
C ASN A 271 -10.22 -11.81 -0.93
N ASP A 272 -10.28 -12.87 -1.71
CA ASP A 272 -10.51 -14.23 -1.27
C ASP A 272 -9.17 -14.99 -1.30
N PRO A 273 -8.99 -15.96 -0.38
CA PRO A 273 -7.79 -16.78 -0.34
C PRO A 273 -7.69 -17.64 -1.61
N PRO A 274 -6.48 -17.95 -2.09
CA PRO A 274 -6.29 -18.77 -3.27
C PRO A 274 -6.94 -20.14 -3.09
N LYS A 275 -7.54 -20.68 -4.15
CA LYS A 275 -8.32 -21.93 -4.10
C LYS A 275 -7.49 -23.15 -3.68
N ALA A 276 -6.18 -23.13 -3.93
CA ALA A 276 -5.21 -24.11 -3.43
C ALA A 276 -5.09 -24.14 -1.90
N SER A 277 -5.71 -23.19 -1.20
CA SER A 277 -5.63 -23.05 0.25
C SER A 277 -6.71 -23.85 0.95
N HIS A 278 -6.28 -24.79 1.78
CA HIS A 278 -7.20 -25.63 2.55
C HIS A 278 -7.36 -25.18 4.01
N VAL A 279 -6.49 -24.29 4.50
CA VAL A 279 -6.47 -23.89 5.93
C VAL A 279 -6.31 -22.38 6.06
N VAL A 280 -7.44 -21.68 6.08
CA VAL A 280 -7.45 -20.22 6.19
C VAL A 280 -7.74 -19.80 7.63
N ALA A 281 -6.92 -18.90 8.17
CA ALA A 281 -7.11 -18.33 9.50
C ALA A 281 -6.95 -16.79 9.49
N GLY A 282 -7.81 -16.11 10.25
CA GLY A 282 -7.81 -14.65 10.36
C GLY A 282 -9.21 -14.06 10.57
N PRO A 283 -9.34 -12.71 10.55
CA PRO A 283 -8.27 -11.72 10.38
C PRO A 283 -7.32 -11.59 11.58
N MET A 284 -6.07 -11.23 11.32
CA MET A 284 -5.04 -10.91 12.33
C MET A 284 -4.68 -9.42 12.27
N SER A 285 -4.60 -8.81 13.45
CA SER A 285 -3.98 -7.50 13.63
C SER A 285 -2.45 -7.64 13.74
N TRP A 286 -1.72 -6.54 13.56
CA TRP A 286 -0.26 -6.50 13.79
C TRP A 286 0.15 -7.09 15.15
N ARG A 287 -0.54 -6.68 16.22
CA ARG A 287 -0.35 -7.25 17.55
C ARG A 287 -0.48 -8.77 17.61
N LYS A 288 -1.48 -9.34 16.92
CA LYS A 288 -1.63 -10.81 16.85
C LYS A 288 -0.55 -11.46 16.00
N MET A 289 -0.05 -10.77 14.97
CA MET A 289 1.08 -11.28 14.18
C MET A 289 2.35 -11.33 15.05
N GLU A 290 2.64 -10.28 15.81
CA GLU A 290 3.74 -10.23 16.79
C GLU A 290 3.61 -11.35 17.83
N GLU A 291 2.46 -11.45 18.50
CA GLU A 291 2.22 -12.40 19.58
C GLU A 291 2.18 -13.87 19.11
N ASN A 292 1.49 -14.16 18.00
CA ASN A 292 1.21 -15.54 17.58
C ASN A 292 2.24 -16.09 16.59
N VAL A 293 2.77 -15.24 15.70
CA VAL A 293 3.75 -15.66 14.69
C VAL A 293 5.18 -15.50 15.23
N GLY A 294 5.37 -14.68 16.27
CA GLY A 294 6.67 -14.41 16.87
C GLY A 294 7.51 -13.43 16.05
N LEU A 295 6.86 -12.43 15.43
CA LEU A 295 7.55 -11.40 14.66
C LEU A 295 8.24 -10.42 15.62
N ASP A 296 9.53 -10.16 15.38
CA ASP A 296 10.23 -9.08 16.07
C ASP A 296 9.87 -7.70 15.50
N ASP A 297 10.14 -6.64 16.26
CA ASP A 297 9.81 -5.26 15.88
C ASP A 297 10.47 -4.82 14.56
N ASN A 298 11.62 -5.40 14.20
CA ASN A 298 12.31 -5.05 12.96
C ASN A 298 11.61 -5.70 11.77
N VAL A 299 11.21 -6.97 11.89
CA VAL A 299 10.42 -7.68 10.89
C VAL A 299 9.08 -6.99 10.70
N VAL A 300 8.40 -6.58 11.78
CA VAL A 300 7.15 -5.81 11.66
C VAL A 300 7.37 -4.52 10.89
N ARG A 301 8.46 -3.78 11.18
CA ARG A 301 8.80 -2.56 10.45
C ARG A 301 9.09 -2.83 8.97
N ASP A 302 9.77 -3.94 8.66
CA ASP A 302 10.05 -4.33 7.28
C ASP A 302 8.78 -4.79 6.54
N LEU A 303 7.85 -5.45 7.22
CA LEU A 303 6.52 -5.76 6.69
C LEU A 303 5.65 -4.51 6.53
N GLN A 304 5.81 -3.49 7.38
CA GLN A 304 5.14 -2.21 7.20
C GLN A 304 5.67 -1.47 5.97
N LYS A 305 6.97 -1.55 5.68
CA LYS A 305 7.53 -1.03 4.41
C LYS A 305 6.98 -1.73 3.17
N LEU A 306 6.46 -2.95 3.32
CA LEU A 306 5.76 -3.65 2.24
C LEU A 306 4.40 -3.00 1.92
N LEU A 307 3.79 -2.35 2.91
CA LEU A 307 2.58 -1.54 2.73
C LEU A 307 2.90 -0.18 2.09
N ASP A 308 4.16 0.26 2.14
CA ASP A 308 4.57 1.53 1.57
C ASP A 308 4.58 1.44 0.03
N PRO A 309 3.96 2.41 -0.65
CA PRO A 309 3.88 2.42 -2.10
C PRO A 309 5.28 2.61 -2.70
N SER A 310 5.89 1.51 -3.12
CA SER A 310 7.25 1.53 -3.67
C SER A 310 7.37 0.58 -4.87
N SER A 311 7.24 1.16 -6.07
CA SER A 311 7.46 0.54 -7.39
C SER A 311 6.46 -0.55 -7.82
N TYR A 312 6.38 -0.79 -9.15
CA TYR A 312 5.51 -1.81 -9.75
C TYR A 312 6.14 -3.18 -9.52
N LYS A 313 5.75 -3.84 -8.42
CA LYS A 313 6.21 -5.19 -8.09
C LYS A 313 5.22 -5.89 -7.18
N LEU A 314 5.26 -7.21 -7.23
CA LEU A 314 4.66 -8.05 -6.20
C LEU A 314 5.27 -7.71 -4.84
N GLY A 315 4.44 -7.19 -3.94
CA GLY A 315 4.80 -6.91 -2.56
C GLY A 315 4.93 -8.21 -1.79
N VAL A 316 6.10 -8.83 -1.81
CA VAL A 316 6.40 -10.02 -0.99
C VAL A 316 7.63 -9.80 -0.10
N ALA A 317 7.55 -10.31 1.14
CA ALA A 317 8.67 -10.43 2.07
C ALA A 317 8.79 -11.87 2.56
N PHE A 318 10.02 -12.36 2.71
CA PHE A 318 10.31 -13.71 3.19
C PHE A 318 10.98 -13.67 4.55
N MET A 319 10.57 -14.57 5.44
CA MET A 319 11.20 -14.78 6.74
C MET A 319 11.24 -16.27 7.04
N THR A 320 12.43 -16.87 7.04
CA THR A 320 12.61 -18.32 7.23
C THR A 320 11.73 -19.12 6.26
N ASP A 321 10.69 -19.80 6.75
CA ASP A 321 9.72 -20.62 6.02
C ASP A 321 8.38 -19.89 5.80
N MET A 322 8.33 -18.57 5.97
CA MET A 322 7.11 -17.75 5.83
C MET A 322 7.23 -16.77 4.66
N ALA A 323 6.12 -16.59 3.95
CA ALA A 323 5.97 -15.59 2.90
C ALA A 323 4.84 -14.63 3.27
N PHE A 324 5.10 -13.33 3.26
CA PHE A 324 4.13 -12.28 3.54
C PHE A 324 3.85 -11.53 2.25
N VAL A 325 2.61 -11.58 1.77
CA VAL A 325 2.19 -11.00 0.49
C VAL A 325 1.22 -9.85 0.73
N HIS A 326 1.53 -8.69 0.18
CA HIS A 326 0.70 -7.49 0.28
C HIS A 326 -0.20 -7.34 -0.95
N ASP A 327 -1.52 -7.33 -0.72
CA ASP A 327 -2.57 -7.15 -1.71
C ASP A 327 -2.36 -8.01 -2.97
N PRO A 328 -2.36 -9.35 -2.89
CA PRO A 328 -2.11 -10.21 -4.04
C PRO A 328 -3.22 -10.16 -5.11
N PHE A 329 -2.85 -10.48 -6.36
CA PHE A 329 -3.80 -10.94 -7.38
C PHE A 329 -3.71 -12.45 -7.50
N PHE A 330 -4.82 -13.15 -7.29
CA PHE A 330 -4.88 -14.60 -7.49
C PHE A 330 -5.56 -14.92 -8.81
N LEU A 331 -4.88 -15.70 -9.66
CA LEU A 331 -5.45 -16.29 -10.86
C LEU A 331 -5.75 -17.76 -10.55
N GLU A 332 -7.02 -18.15 -10.69
CA GLU A 332 -7.51 -19.47 -10.33
C GLU A 332 -7.87 -20.28 -11.58
N ASP A 333 -7.28 -21.47 -11.70
CA ASP A 333 -7.71 -22.51 -12.63
C ASP A 333 -8.84 -23.30 -11.97
N LEU A 334 -10.07 -23.08 -12.43
CA LEU A 334 -11.21 -23.75 -11.83
C LEU A 334 -11.30 -25.23 -12.21
N SER A 335 -10.67 -25.62 -13.33
CA SER A 335 -10.64 -26.99 -13.85
C SER A 335 -9.60 -27.85 -13.12
N GLU A 336 -8.38 -27.34 -12.95
CA GLU A 336 -7.27 -28.10 -12.33
C GLU A 336 -7.10 -27.82 -10.83
N ASN A 337 -7.91 -26.92 -10.27
CA ASN A 337 -7.80 -26.48 -8.87
C ASN A 337 -6.40 -25.93 -8.52
N LYS A 338 -5.79 -25.22 -9.47
CA LYS A 338 -4.50 -24.54 -9.31
C LYS A 338 -4.71 -23.07 -9.04
N SER A 339 -3.84 -22.51 -8.22
CA SER A 339 -3.83 -21.09 -7.93
C SER A 339 -2.49 -20.49 -8.32
N TYR A 340 -2.53 -19.28 -8.85
CA TYR A 340 -1.35 -18.54 -9.25
C TYR A 340 -1.37 -17.17 -8.60
N LEU A 341 -0.26 -16.79 -8.01
CA LEU A 341 -0.02 -15.41 -7.61
C LEU A 341 0.54 -14.66 -8.82
N ILE A 342 -0.21 -13.68 -9.32
CA ILE A 342 0.20 -12.87 -10.46
C ILE A 342 0.42 -11.41 -10.04
N ASP A 343 1.31 -10.72 -10.74
CA ASP A 343 1.46 -9.27 -10.65
C ASP A 343 2.09 -8.73 -11.94
N TRP A 344 2.17 -7.41 -12.09
CA TRP A 344 2.81 -6.74 -13.22
C TRP A 344 3.90 -5.80 -12.75
N GLY A 345 5.07 -5.91 -13.37
CA GLY A 345 6.24 -5.16 -12.98
C GLY A 345 7.25 -5.03 -14.10
N ASP A 346 8.23 -4.16 -13.91
CA ASP A 346 9.32 -4.02 -14.87
C ASP A 346 10.07 -5.36 -15.00
N LYS A 347 10.47 -5.71 -16.23
CA LYS A 347 11.22 -6.95 -16.51
C LYS A 347 12.39 -7.19 -15.53
N ARG A 348 13.21 -6.16 -15.30
CA ARG A 348 14.37 -6.23 -14.38
C ARG A 348 13.96 -6.48 -12.93
N VAL A 349 12.81 -5.94 -12.51
CA VAL A 349 12.27 -6.12 -11.16
C VAL A 349 11.74 -7.55 -11.01
N ASN A 350 10.99 -8.04 -12.00
CA ASN A 350 10.50 -9.41 -12.05
C ASN A 350 11.64 -10.45 -12.03
N GLU A 351 12.72 -10.22 -12.76
CA GLU A 351 13.90 -11.09 -12.76
C GLU A 351 14.57 -11.14 -11.37
N LYS A 352 14.74 -9.98 -10.72
CA LYS A 352 15.29 -9.92 -9.35
C LYS A 352 14.37 -10.61 -8.34
N LEU A 353 13.06 -10.45 -8.51
CA LEU A 353 12.06 -11.07 -7.65
C LEU A 353 12.08 -12.59 -7.83
N ALA A 354 12.11 -13.12 -9.06
CA ALA A 354 12.25 -14.55 -9.33
C ALA A 354 13.46 -15.14 -8.60
N GLN A 355 14.63 -14.50 -8.73
CA GLN A 355 15.84 -14.92 -8.04
C GLN A 355 15.72 -14.86 -6.52
N HIS A 356 14.97 -13.87 -6.00
CA HIS A 356 14.75 -13.73 -4.56
C HIS A 356 13.85 -14.85 -4.02
N ILE A 357 12.75 -15.18 -4.72
CA ILE A 357 11.87 -16.30 -4.37
C ILE A 357 12.65 -17.62 -4.43
N GLN A 358 13.45 -17.83 -5.48
CA GLN A 358 14.26 -19.04 -5.61
C GLN A 358 15.26 -19.17 -4.46
N ARG A 359 16.00 -18.10 -4.13
CA ARG A 359 16.95 -18.08 -3.00
C ARG A 359 16.28 -18.29 -1.66
N ALA A 360 15.09 -17.72 -1.45
CA ALA A 360 14.31 -17.97 -0.24
C ALA A 360 13.84 -19.44 -0.17
N GLY A 361 13.50 -20.04 -1.31
CA GLY A 361 13.04 -21.43 -1.41
C GLY A 361 14.12 -22.47 -1.10
N GLU A 362 15.40 -22.14 -1.27
CA GLU A 362 16.53 -23.05 -1.00
C GLU A 362 16.55 -23.57 0.45
N CYS A 363 16.06 -22.80 1.43
CA CYS A 363 16.07 -23.21 2.84
C CYS A 363 14.85 -24.03 3.27
N CYS A 364 13.77 -24.02 2.48
CA CYS A 364 12.48 -24.63 2.83
C CYS A 364 11.88 -25.49 1.70
N ASN A 365 12.69 -25.92 0.72
CA ASN A 365 12.23 -26.64 -0.47
C ASN A 365 11.09 -25.93 -1.22
N SER A 366 11.15 -24.60 -1.26
CA SER A 366 10.13 -23.70 -1.81
C SER A 366 8.74 -23.84 -1.17
N VAL A 367 8.64 -24.39 0.03
CA VAL A 367 7.40 -24.45 0.81
C VAL A 367 7.37 -23.28 1.78
N PHE A 368 6.30 -22.48 1.71
CA PHE A 368 6.13 -21.30 2.57
C PHE A 368 4.77 -21.29 3.27
N HIS A 369 4.78 -21.04 4.58
CA HIS A 369 3.63 -20.57 5.32
C HIS A 369 3.24 -19.18 4.83
N THR A 370 2.18 -19.10 4.04
CA THR A 370 1.81 -17.90 3.29
C THR A 370 0.80 -17.07 4.07
N PHE A 371 1.16 -15.81 4.30
CA PHE A 371 0.34 -14.77 4.89
C PHE A 371 -0.01 -13.71 3.85
N VAL A 372 -1.25 -13.27 3.85
CA VAL A 372 -1.78 -12.31 2.88
C VAL A 372 -2.39 -11.12 3.59
N TYR A 373 -2.00 -9.90 3.21
CA TYR A 373 -2.62 -8.66 3.64
C TYR A 373 -3.62 -8.19 2.58
N VAL A 374 -4.90 -8.14 2.93
CA VAL A 374 -5.94 -7.68 2.01
C VAL A 374 -6.23 -6.20 2.28
N VAL A 375 -5.89 -5.31 1.34
CA VAL A 375 -5.99 -3.85 1.54
C VAL A 375 -7.41 -3.41 1.88
N GLY A 376 -8.42 -3.95 1.19
CA GLY A 376 -9.84 -3.65 1.46
C GLY A 376 -10.29 -4.01 2.88
N ARG A 377 -9.60 -4.96 3.54
CA ARG A 377 -9.90 -5.40 4.91
C ARG A 377 -8.89 -4.91 5.95
N ARG A 378 -7.74 -4.36 5.55
CA ARG A 378 -6.64 -3.86 6.40
C ARG A 378 -6.22 -4.85 7.49
N ARG A 379 -6.11 -6.13 7.13
CA ARG A 379 -5.82 -7.24 8.03
C ARG A 379 -5.01 -8.32 7.33
N TRP A 380 -4.18 -9.01 8.10
CA TRP A 380 -3.46 -10.20 7.67
C TRP A 380 -4.32 -11.45 7.80
N TYR A 381 -4.13 -12.38 6.88
CA TYR A 381 -4.73 -13.71 6.89
C TYR A 381 -3.61 -14.73 6.70
N TYR A 382 -3.63 -15.79 7.48
CA TYR A 382 -2.84 -16.99 7.20
C TYR A 382 -3.65 -17.83 6.23
N VAL A 383 -3.03 -18.28 5.13
CA VAL A 383 -3.76 -18.87 4.03
C VAL A 383 -3.49 -20.37 3.89
N SER A 384 -2.23 -20.79 3.92
CA SER A 384 -1.79 -22.20 4.01
C SER A 384 -0.25 -22.26 3.97
N ALA A 385 0.33 -23.41 4.26
CA ALA A 385 1.62 -23.81 3.71
C ALA A 385 1.41 -24.18 2.24
N LEU A 386 2.16 -23.53 1.35
CA LEU A 386 2.04 -23.69 -0.11
C LEU A 386 3.43 -23.88 -0.70
N GLN A 387 3.54 -24.74 -1.70
CA GLN A 387 4.74 -24.81 -2.52
C GLN A 387 4.67 -23.73 -3.60
N TRP A 388 5.71 -22.89 -3.65
CA TRP A 388 5.83 -21.78 -4.59
C TRP A 388 6.75 -22.17 -5.73
N THR A 389 6.27 -22.09 -6.96
CA THR A 389 7.08 -22.33 -8.16
C THR A 389 6.99 -21.12 -9.08
N VAL A 390 8.11 -20.42 -9.28
CA VAL A 390 8.16 -19.31 -10.25
C VAL A 390 7.96 -19.90 -11.64
N GLY A 391 6.88 -19.51 -12.30
CA GLY A 391 6.39 -20.13 -13.52
C GLY A 391 6.02 -19.12 -14.58
N LYS A 392 5.60 -19.64 -15.73
CA LYS A 392 4.97 -18.85 -16.78
C LYS A 392 3.60 -19.43 -17.06
N VAL A 393 2.58 -18.62 -16.86
CA VAL A 393 1.25 -18.82 -17.46
C VAL A 393 1.16 -17.98 -18.73
N TRP A 394 0.11 -18.15 -19.54
CA TRP A 394 -0.10 -17.27 -20.69
C TRP A 394 -0.25 -15.81 -20.21
N ASP A 395 -0.03 -14.86 -21.11
CA ASP A 395 -0.23 -13.46 -20.78
C ASP A 395 -1.73 -13.21 -20.58
N VAL A 396 -2.13 -12.93 -19.34
CA VAL A 396 -3.53 -12.77 -18.97
C VAL A 396 -4.04 -11.43 -19.43
N TRP A 397 -3.20 -10.39 -19.48
CA TRP A 397 -3.62 -9.01 -19.73
C TRP A 397 -4.44 -8.85 -21.03
N PRO A 398 -4.01 -9.40 -22.19
CA PRO A 398 -4.79 -9.30 -23.43
C PRO A 398 -6.13 -10.05 -23.41
N THR A 399 -6.31 -11.00 -22.49
CA THR A 399 -7.54 -11.82 -22.39
C THR A 399 -8.61 -11.22 -21.48
N LEU A 400 -8.26 -10.17 -20.73
CA LEU A 400 -9.16 -9.53 -19.78
C LEU A 400 -10.19 -8.64 -20.46
N THR A 401 -11.39 -8.59 -19.86
CA THR A 401 -12.40 -7.61 -20.22
C THR A 401 -11.97 -6.20 -19.81
N GLN A 402 -12.48 -5.17 -20.47
CA GLN A 402 -12.16 -3.78 -20.13
C GLN A 402 -12.45 -3.43 -18.64
N PRO A 403 -13.58 -3.86 -18.04
CA PRO A 403 -13.81 -3.66 -16.61
C PRO A 403 -12.77 -4.34 -15.70
N ASP A 404 -12.31 -5.54 -16.05
CA ASP A 404 -11.28 -6.25 -15.28
C ASP A 404 -9.92 -5.55 -15.39
N LYS A 405 -9.56 -5.08 -16.61
CA LYS A 405 -8.37 -4.28 -16.83
C LYS A 405 -8.37 -3.01 -15.99
N GLU A 406 -9.49 -2.28 -15.96
CA GLU A 406 -9.67 -1.08 -15.14
C GLU A 406 -9.54 -1.37 -13.64
N ALA A 407 -10.12 -2.48 -13.18
CA ALA A 407 -10.03 -2.89 -11.78
C ALA A 407 -8.57 -3.22 -11.37
N ILE A 408 -7.82 -3.90 -12.24
CA ILE A 408 -6.39 -4.20 -12.03
C ILE A 408 -5.57 -2.91 -12.08
N GLY A 409 -5.76 -2.07 -13.09
CA GLY A 409 -5.08 -0.79 -13.24
C GLY A 409 -5.28 0.11 -12.02
N LEU A 410 -6.50 0.20 -11.51
CA LEU A 410 -6.82 0.96 -10.29
C LEU A 410 -6.14 0.39 -9.05
N ARG A 411 -6.05 -0.95 -8.91
CA ARG A 411 -5.35 -1.58 -7.79
C ARG A 411 -3.83 -1.37 -7.86
N LEU A 412 -3.24 -1.54 -9.05
CA LEU A 412 -1.83 -1.23 -9.28
C LEU A 412 -1.52 0.24 -8.98
N TRP A 413 -2.40 1.16 -9.39
CA TRP A 413 -2.29 2.59 -9.08
C TRP A 413 -2.32 2.85 -7.56
N ASN A 414 -3.32 2.29 -6.87
CA ASN A 414 -3.47 2.43 -5.43
C ASN A 414 -2.26 1.89 -4.64
N ARG A 415 -1.60 0.83 -5.15
CA ARG A 415 -0.36 0.29 -4.56
C ARG A 415 0.84 1.18 -4.79
N ASN A 416 0.92 1.89 -5.91
CA ASN A 416 2.15 2.54 -6.31
C ASN A 416 2.23 4.01 -5.90
N GLN A 417 1.09 4.70 -5.72
CA GLN A 417 0.95 6.13 -5.30
C GLN A 417 2.03 7.11 -5.79
N SER A 418 2.74 6.80 -6.87
CA SER A 418 3.97 7.46 -7.29
C SER A 418 3.69 8.72 -8.10
N GLY A 419 2.50 9.30 -7.91
CA GLY A 419 1.97 10.42 -8.69
C GLY A 419 1.64 10.11 -10.15
N ARG A 420 1.89 8.87 -10.62
CA ARG A 420 1.50 8.45 -11.97
C ARG A 420 -0.01 8.32 -12.07
N GLN A 421 -0.57 8.69 -13.22
CA GLN A 421 -2.00 8.53 -13.50
C GLN A 421 -2.30 7.08 -13.89
N THR A 422 -3.51 6.61 -13.57
CA THR A 422 -3.99 5.25 -13.91
C THR A 422 -3.84 4.96 -15.40
N ASP A 423 -4.07 5.95 -16.26
CA ASP A 423 -3.98 5.81 -17.72
C ASP A 423 -2.59 5.41 -18.19
N MET A 424 -1.53 5.93 -17.56
CA MET A 424 -0.15 5.53 -17.87
C MET A 424 0.14 4.08 -17.47
N ILE A 425 -0.49 3.58 -16.41
CA ILE A 425 -0.33 2.16 -16.00
C ILE A 425 -0.97 1.26 -17.03
N MET A 426 -2.16 1.62 -17.51
CA MET A 426 -2.87 0.90 -18.57
C MET A 426 -2.05 0.90 -19.87
N GLU A 427 -1.52 2.05 -20.28
CA GLU A 427 -0.65 2.16 -21.46
C GLU A 427 0.62 1.29 -21.32
N ASN A 428 1.24 1.28 -20.14
CA ASN A 428 2.42 0.45 -19.90
C ASN A 428 2.11 -1.07 -19.88
N LEU A 429 0.89 -1.47 -19.51
CA LEU A 429 0.43 -2.85 -19.62
C LEU A 429 0.10 -3.23 -21.07
N ASP A 430 -0.59 -2.35 -21.81
CA ASP A 430 -0.95 -2.58 -23.21
C ASP A 430 0.29 -2.58 -24.14
N SER A 431 1.31 -1.77 -23.85
CA SER A 431 2.59 -1.74 -24.57
C SER A 431 3.55 -2.86 -24.16
N GLY A 432 3.28 -3.57 -23.06
CA GLY A 432 4.12 -4.65 -22.53
C GLY A 432 5.39 -4.17 -21.78
N GLU A 433 5.48 -2.88 -21.45
CA GLU A 433 6.53 -2.36 -20.56
C GLU A 433 6.43 -2.99 -19.16
N LEU A 434 5.20 -3.12 -18.63
CA LEU A 434 4.91 -3.87 -17.42
C LEU A 434 4.60 -5.32 -17.78
N GLN A 435 5.51 -6.22 -17.41
CA GLN A 435 5.41 -7.64 -17.73
C GLN A 435 4.73 -8.40 -16.60
N GLN A 436 3.91 -9.38 -16.97
CA GLN A 436 3.31 -10.31 -16.01
C GLN A 436 4.41 -11.14 -15.31
N PHE A 437 4.34 -11.16 -13.99
CA PHE A 437 5.06 -12.06 -13.11
C PHE A 437 4.10 -13.10 -12.56
N CYS A 438 4.51 -14.37 -12.47
CA CYS A 438 3.65 -15.45 -12.01
C CYS A 438 4.39 -16.42 -11.09
N VAL A 439 3.72 -16.81 -10.01
CA VAL A 439 4.13 -17.87 -9.09
C VAL A 439 2.98 -18.85 -8.95
N GLU A 440 3.20 -20.10 -9.35
CA GLU A 440 2.26 -21.18 -9.09
C GLU A 440 2.28 -21.54 -7.61
N LEU A 441 1.08 -21.68 -7.04
CA LEU A 441 0.84 -22.07 -5.66
C LEU A 441 0.16 -23.45 -5.66
N SER A 442 0.83 -24.43 -5.09
CA SER A 442 0.28 -25.78 -4.95
C SER A 442 0.25 -26.24 -3.50
N ALA A 443 -0.79 -27.01 -3.17
CA ALA A 443 -0.93 -27.67 -1.88
C ALA A 443 -0.98 -29.19 -2.11
N SER A 444 -0.18 -29.92 -1.35
CA SER A 444 -0.29 -31.38 -1.24
C SER A 444 -0.90 -31.75 0.10
N GLU A 445 -1.39 -32.99 0.24
CA GLU A 445 -2.00 -33.47 1.49
C GLU A 445 -1.08 -33.27 2.71
N HIS A 446 0.22 -33.49 2.54
CA HIS A 446 1.21 -33.23 3.59
C HIS A 446 1.29 -31.74 3.98
N LEU A 447 1.21 -30.83 3.01
CA LEU A 447 1.23 -29.38 3.27
C LEU A 447 -0.05 -28.91 3.96
N ILE A 448 -1.19 -29.55 3.69
CA ILE A 448 -2.45 -29.27 4.39
C ILE A 448 -2.30 -29.60 5.88
N GLU A 449 -1.70 -30.75 6.21
CA GLU A 449 -1.49 -31.13 7.61
C GLU A 449 -0.48 -30.20 8.30
N LEU A 450 0.63 -29.87 7.64
CA LEU A 450 1.60 -28.88 8.12
C LEU A 450 0.92 -27.51 8.39
N SER A 451 -0.06 -27.15 7.57
CA SER A 451 -0.83 -25.92 7.76
C SER A 451 -1.72 -25.96 8.99
N ARG A 452 -2.36 -27.10 9.28
CA ARG A 452 -3.16 -27.29 10.49
C ARG A 452 -2.31 -27.25 11.74
N GLU A 453 -1.17 -27.94 11.73
CA GLU A 453 -0.19 -27.93 12.82
C GLU A 453 0.29 -26.51 13.12
N ARG A 454 0.67 -25.75 12.08
CA ARG A 454 1.10 -24.36 12.23
C ARG A 454 -0.03 -23.46 12.73
N THR A 455 -1.25 -23.63 12.24
CA THR A 455 -2.40 -22.85 12.70
C THR A 455 -2.71 -23.12 14.18
N ALA A 456 -2.61 -24.38 14.60
CA ALA A 456 -2.77 -24.79 15.99
C ALA A 456 -1.65 -24.24 16.90
N SER A 457 -0.39 -24.28 16.46
CA SER A 457 0.74 -23.75 17.24
C SER A 457 0.68 -22.23 17.41
N MET A 458 0.14 -21.51 16.41
CA MET A 458 -0.13 -20.08 16.48
C MET A 458 -1.42 -19.74 17.27
N GLY A 459 -2.14 -20.72 17.81
CA GLY A 459 -3.41 -20.50 18.53
C GLY A 459 -4.50 -19.85 17.68
N LEU A 460 -4.44 -20.04 16.35
CA LEU A 460 -5.37 -19.45 15.41
C LEU A 460 -6.58 -20.37 15.19
N ARG A 461 -7.76 -19.78 15.05
CA ARG A 461 -8.97 -20.52 14.73
C ARG A 461 -9.07 -20.72 13.22
N VAL A 462 -9.01 -21.98 12.77
CA VAL A 462 -9.25 -22.36 11.37
C VAL A 462 -10.69 -22.01 11.01
N ARG A 463 -10.88 -21.36 9.86
CA ARG A 463 -12.19 -21.30 9.19
C ARG A 463 -12.27 -22.52 8.28
N ILE A 464 -13.19 -23.42 8.61
CA ILE A 464 -13.56 -24.56 7.75
C ILE A 464 -14.59 -24.04 6.75
#